data_AF-A0A843VZG5-F1
#
_entry.id   AF-A0A843VZG5-F1
#
_cell.length_a   1.000
_cell.length_b   1.000
_cell.length_c   1.000
_cell.angle_alpha   90.00
_cell.angle_beta   90.00
_cell.angle_gamma   90.00
#
_symmetry.space_group_name_H-M   'P 1'
#
loop_
_entity.id
_entity.type
_entity.pdbx_description
1 polymer ?
#
loop_
_entity_poly.entity_id
_entity_poly.type
_entity_poly.pdbx_seq_one_letter_code
_entity_poly.pdbx_strand_id
1 'polypeptide(L)'
;EKLKALKQTQPSTNPSNPVVAKDDAFSKVFGEEKSSRIRGVGTGPTPVTLWGRKNEVLKSENKTLHERIKVLEEKIAKLENKEMEENESQVRRDSPWLFASSMASKECESSMNPLTGKKVKLLDLENEQVAEGIVMSIDPKKIVMGRPIGHVLVDEAKLSLFSG
;
A
#
# COMPACT_ATOMS: atom_id res chain seq x y z
N GLU A 1 21.73 -23.73 -50.14
CA GLU A 1 20.28 -23.90 -49.88
C GLU A 1 20.03 -25.04 -48.89
N LYS A 2 19.84 -24.76 -47.59
CA LYS A 2 19.25 -25.74 -46.68
C LYS A 2 18.41 -25.02 -45.62
N LEU A 3 17.23 -25.60 -45.38
CA LEU A 3 16.27 -25.35 -44.28
C LEU A 3 15.20 -24.27 -44.53
N LYS A 4 14.32 -24.54 -45.49
CA LYS A 4 12.89 -24.27 -45.30
C LYS A 4 12.29 -25.46 -44.55
N ALA A 5 11.82 -25.24 -43.33
CA ALA A 5 10.51 -25.70 -42.85
C ALA A 5 10.42 -25.43 -41.34
N LEU A 6 9.95 -24.23 -40.99
CA LEU A 6 9.13 -24.07 -39.81
C LEU A 6 7.88 -24.93 -40.00
N LYS A 7 7.73 -25.99 -39.20
CA LYS A 7 6.42 -26.47 -38.80
C LYS A 7 6.41 -26.61 -37.28
N GLN A 8 5.84 -25.57 -36.71
CA GLN A 8 5.27 -25.46 -35.39
C GLN A 8 4.35 -26.66 -35.13
N THR A 9 4.78 -27.63 -34.34
CA THR A 9 3.88 -28.70 -33.86
C THR A 9 3.20 -28.20 -32.60
N GLN A 10 2.02 -27.62 -32.79
CA GLN A 10 1.04 -27.39 -31.72
C GLN A 10 0.72 -28.72 -31.02
N PRO A 11 0.58 -28.77 -29.69
CA PRO A 11 0.11 -29.96 -29.00
C PRO A 11 -1.37 -30.19 -29.34
N SER A 12 -1.62 -31.22 -30.14
CA SER A 12 -2.96 -31.75 -30.42
C SER A 12 -3.57 -32.28 -29.12
N THR A 13 -4.54 -31.55 -28.58
CA THR A 13 -5.39 -31.95 -27.46
C THR A 13 -6.40 -33.02 -27.89
N ASN A 14 -5.95 -34.28 -27.99
CA ASN A 14 -6.84 -35.44 -28.03
C ASN A 14 -6.75 -36.16 -26.66
N PRO A 15 -7.84 -36.25 -25.87
CA PRO A 15 -7.81 -36.82 -24.52
C PRO A 15 -7.81 -38.36 -24.48
N SER A 16 -7.57 -39.06 -25.59
CA SER A 16 -7.75 -40.52 -25.68
C SER A 16 -6.47 -41.32 -25.93
N ASN A 17 -5.29 -40.72 -25.81
CA ASN A 17 -4.03 -41.47 -25.76
C ASN A 17 -2.99 -40.67 -24.97
N PRO A 18 -2.42 -41.20 -23.87
CA PRO A 18 -1.22 -40.61 -23.31
C PRO A 18 -0.13 -40.80 -24.35
N VAL A 19 0.23 -39.73 -25.06
CA VAL A 19 1.49 -39.68 -25.80
C VAL A 19 2.57 -39.75 -24.72
N VAL A 20 2.96 -40.97 -24.36
CA VAL A 20 4.09 -41.22 -23.47
C VAL A 20 5.28 -40.64 -24.22
N ALA A 21 5.78 -39.51 -23.72
CA ALA A 21 6.86 -38.74 -24.30
C ALA A 21 8.19 -39.49 -24.12
N LYS A 22 8.29 -40.70 -24.70
CA LYS A 22 9.44 -41.60 -24.57
C LYS A 22 10.75 -40.98 -25.05
N ASP A 23 10.68 -39.93 -25.88
CA ASP A 23 11.84 -39.28 -26.52
C ASP A 23 12.02 -37.78 -26.19
N ASP A 24 11.37 -37.26 -25.15
CA ASP A 24 11.65 -35.90 -24.66
C ASP A 24 13.09 -35.80 -24.11
N ALA A 25 13.72 -34.63 -24.27
CA ALA A 25 14.96 -34.26 -23.60
C ALA A 25 14.96 -34.60 -22.10
N PHE A 26 13.83 -34.46 -21.40
CA PHE A 26 13.71 -34.83 -20.00
C PHE A 26 13.77 -36.35 -19.77
N SER A 27 13.13 -37.16 -20.63
CA SER A 27 13.16 -38.63 -20.52
C SER A 27 14.53 -39.22 -20.80
N LYS A 28 15.35 -38.56 -21.64
CA LYS A 28 16.75 -38.97 -21.88
C LYS A 28 17.64 -38.83 -20.64
N VAL A 29 17.43 -37.78 -19.85
CA VAL A 29 18.25 -37.50 -18.66
C VAL A 29 17.75 -38.29 -17.45
N PHE A 30 16.43 -38.38 -17.30
CA PHE A 30 15.82 -38.86 -16.06
C PHE A 30 15.08 -40.20 -16.18
N GLY A 31 15.02 -40.79 -17.37
CA GLY A 31 14.27 -41.99 -17.68
C GLY A 31 12.78 -41.73 -17.94
N GLU A 32 12.12 -42.72 -18.54
CA GLU A 32 10.68 -42.70 -18.84
C GLU A 32 9.86 -42.39 -17.58
N GLU A 33 8.90 -41.48 -17.72
CA GLU A 33 8.03 -41.09 -16.63
C GLU A 33 7.06 -42.24 -16.30
N LYS A 34 7.13 -42.73 -15.06
CA LYS A 34 6.21 -43.75 -14.59
C LYS A 34 4.83 -43.11 -14.43
N SER A 35 3.79 -43.78 -14.94
CA SER A 35 2.38 -43.33 -14.92
C SER A 35 1.84 -42.88 -13.55
N SER A 36 2.52 -43.17 -12.44
CA SER A 36 2.14 -42.78 -11.09
C SER A 36 2.92 -41.58 -10.51
N ARG A 37 3.92 -41.05 -11.22
CA ARG A 37 4.78 -39.98 -10.70
C ARG A 37 5.07 -38.96 -11.79
N ILE A 38 4.13 -38.03 -11.96
CA ILE A 38 4.31 -36.87 -12.83
C ILE A 38 5.29 -35.90 -12.16
N ARG A 39 6.42 -35.63 -12.81
CA ARG A 39 7.39 -34.61 -12.42
C ARG A 39 6.85 -33.26 -12.88
N GLY A 40 6.29 -32.50 -11.94
CA GLY A 40 6.36 -31.04 -12.03
C GLY A 40 5.28 -30.32 -12.83
N VAL A 41 4.05 -30.82 -12.86
CA VAL A 41 2.86 -29.93 -12.93
C VAL A 41 2.09 -30.17 -11.62
N GLY A 42 2.41 -29.33 -10.64
CA GLY A 42 2.32 -29.67 -9.22
C GLY A 42 0.91 -29.65 -8.62
N THR A 43 0.53 -30.78 -8.02
CA THR A 43 -0.27 -30.88 -6.78
C THR A 43 0.29 -32.00 -5.91
N GLY A 44 1.63 -32.13 -5.82
CA GLY A 44 2.23 -32.98 -4.79
C GLY A 44 1.91 -32.40 -3.41
N PRO A 45 1.79 -33.21 -2.35
CA PRO A 45 1.54 -32.69 -1.01
C PRO A 45 2.61 -31.66 -0.68
N THR A 46 2.21 -30.39 -0.59
CA THR A 46 3.07 -29.32 -0.09
C THR A 46 3.59 -29.80 1.27
N PRO A 47 4.91 -29.92 1.48
CA PRO A 47 5.42 -30.41 2.75
C PRO A 47 5.12 -29.37 3.84
N VAL A 48 3.94 -29.53 4.47
CA VAL A 48 3.52 -28.74 5.63
C VAL A 48 4.53 -28.92 6.77
N THR A 49 5.29 -30.02 6.80
CA THR A 49 6.38 -30.23 7.75
C THR A 49 7.59 -29.32 7.56
N LEU A 50 7.85 -28.80 6.36
CA LEU A 50 8.94 -27.84 6.11
C LEU A 50 8.51 -26.39 6.43
N TRP A 51 7.20 -26.10 6.43
CA TRP A 51 6.63 -24.74 6.52
C TRP A 51 5.67 -24.54 7.70
N GLY A 52 5.26 -25.61 8.38
CA GLY A 52 4.20 -25.67 9.36
C GLY A 52 4.74 -25.85 10.77
N ARG A 53 5.11 -24.73 11.38
CA ARG A 53 5.17 -24.43 12.84
C ARG A 53 5.94 -23.14 13.14
N LYS A 54 6.31 -22.33 12.14
CA LYS A 54 6.99 -21.05 12.35
C LYS A 54 6.05 -19.93 12.86
N ASN A 55 4.73 -20.11 12.80
CA ASN A 55 3.78 -19.02 13.02
C ASN A 55 3.62 -18.58 14.49
N GLU A 56 3.85 -19.42 15.49
CA GLU A 56 3.67 -19.02 16.89
C GLU A 56 4.85 -18.19 17.41
N VAL A 57 6.07 -18.61 17.11
CA VAL A 57 7.30 -17.87 17.43
C VAL A 57 7.29 -16.49 16.76
N LEU A 58 6.93 -16.45 15.47
CA LEU A 58 6.79 -15.19 14.74
C LEU A 58 5.69 -14.29 15.34
N LYS A 59 4.58 -14.84 15.84
CA LYS A 59 3.53 -14.04 16.50
C LYS A 59 4.03 -13.44 17.81
N SER A 60 4.79 -14.17 18.62
CA SER A 60 5.37 -13.62 19.84
C SER A 60 6.43 -12.56 19.55
N GLU A 61 7.32 -12.79 18.58
CA GLU A 61 8.34 -11.82 18.18
C GLU A 61 7.71 -10.54 17.63
N ASN A 62 6.68 -10.65 16.80
CA ASN A 62 5.94 -9.48 16.30
C ASN A 62 5.29 -8.67 17.42
N LYS A 63 4.67 -9.31 18.42
CA LYS A 63 4.10 -8.61 19.58
C LYS A 63 5.16 -7.82 20.34
N THR A 64 6.30 -8.45 20.62
CA THR A 64 7.43 -7.80 21.29
C THR A 64 7.97 -6.61 20.48
N LEU A 65 8.07 -6.75 19.15
CA LEU A 65 8.48 -5.66 18.27
C LEU A 65 7.48 -4.51 18.28
N HIS A 66 6.18 -4.79 18.21
CA HIS A 66 5.14 -3.76 18.27
C HIS A 66 5.16 -2.98 19.58
N GLU A 67 5.34 -3.65 20.71
CA GLU A 67 5.50 -2.99 22.02
C GLU A 67 6.74 -2.09 22.04
N ARG A 68 7.85 -2.58 21.49
CA ARG A 68 9.11 -1.83 21.43
C ARG A 68 9.02 -0.60 20.52
N ILE A 69 8.33 -0.71 19.38
CA ILE A 69 8.03 0.40 18.48
C ILE A 69 7.20 1.46 19.21
N LYS A 70 6.12 1.05 19.88
CA LYS A 70 5.26 1.98 20.64
C LYS A 70 6.04 2.76 21.70
N VAL A 71 6.89 2.07 22.47
CA VAL A 71 7.74 2.71 23.49
C VAL A 71 8.71 3.72 22.86
N LEU A 72 9.25 3.43 21.68
CA LEU A 72 10.14 4.34 20.96
C LEU A 72 9.39 5.56 20.42
N GLU A 73 8.21 5.38 19.84
CA GLU A 73 7.35 6.47 19.38
C GLU A 73 6.99 7.42 20.53
N GLU A 74 6.60 6.88 21.69
CA GLU A 74 6.33 7.69 22.89
C GLU A 74 7.56 8.46 23.39
N LYS A 75 8.75 7.86 23.29
CA LYS A 75 10.00 8.55 23.66
C LYS A 75 10.36 9.66 22.69
N ILE A 76 10.21 9.42 21.38
CA ILE A 76 10.45 10.42 20.34
C ILE A 76 9.51 11.61 20.56
N ALA A 77 8.21 11.36 20.71
CA ALA A 77 7.23 12.41 20.96
C ALA A 77 7.54 13.23 22.22
N LYS A 78 8.00 12.58 23.31
CA LYS A 78 8.42 13.28 24.54
C LYS A 78 9.66 14.16 24.31
N LEU A 79 10.63 13.68 23.53
CA LEU A 79 11.83 14.45 23.21
C LEU A 79 11.51 15.63 22.30
N GLU A 80 10.70 15.43 21.26
CA GLU A 80 10.25 16.49 20.36
C GLU A 80 9.47 17.57 21.11
N ASN A 81 8.57 17.19 22.03
CA ASN A 81 7.85 18.16 22.86
C ASN A 81 8.80 18.95 23.77
N LYS A 82 9.78 18.27 24.38
CA LYS A 82 10.76 18.93 25.24
C LYS A 82 11.66 19.89 24.45
N GLU A 83 12.10 19.49 23.26
CA GLU A 83 12.88 20.34 22.37
C GLU A 83 12.07 21.54 21.89
N MET A 84 10.78 21.36 21.61
CA MET A 84 9.86 22.44 21.27
C MET A 84 9.69 23.43 22.43
N GLU A 85 9.50 22.95 23.66
CA GLU A 85 9.39 23.80 24.85
C GLU A 85 10.69 24.56 25.13
N GLU A 86 11.85 23.90 24.99
CA GLU A 86 13.17 24.52 25.15
C GLU A 86 13.42 25.58 24.07
N ASN A 87 13.10 25.28 22.80
CA ASN A 87 13.20 26.23 21.69
C ASN A 87 12.23 27.41 21.84
N GLU A 88 10.97 27.17 22.24
CA GLU A 88 10.03 28.26 22.52
C GLU A 88 10.53 29.13 23.68
N SER A 89 11.06 28.52 24.74
CA SER A 89 11.64 29.25 25.88
C SER A 89 12.89 30.04 25.49
N GLN A 90 13.68 29.53 24.55
CA GLN A 90 14.85 30.21 23.98
C GLN A 90 14.41 31.42 23.14
N VAL A 91 13.45 31.24 22.22
CA VAL A 91 12.92 32.32 21.37
C VAL A 91 12.24 33.40 22.21
N ARG A 92 11.53 33.03 23.28
CA ARG A 92 10.96 33.98 24.26
C ARG A 92 12.04 34.85 24.91
N ARG A 93 13.22 34.31 25.20
CA ARG A 93 14.34 35.03 25.81
C ARG A 93 15.09 35.90 24.80
N ASP A 94 15.45 35.32 23.65
CA ASP A 94 16.35 35.94 22.68
C ASP A 94 15.62 36.92 21.74
N SER A 95 14.31 36.74 21.53
CA SER A 95 13.51 37.62 20.66
C SER A 95 12.02 37.68 21.09
N PRO A 96 11.71 38.39 22.19
CA PRO A 96 10.35 38.47 22.74
C PRO A 96 9.29 38.98 21.75
N TRP A 97 9.68 39.87 20.83
CA TRP A 97 8.76 40.44 19.84
C TRP A 97 8.31 39.42 18.78
N LEU A 98 9.20 38.50 18.35
CA LEU A 98 8.86 37.42 17.42
C LEU A 98 7.89 36.44 18.07
N PHE A 99 8.12 36.12 19.34
CA PHE A 99 7.24 35.25 20.09
C PHE A 99 5.83 35.88 20.26
N ALA A 100 5.75 37.16 20.61
CA ALA A 100 4.47 37.87 20.73
C ALA A 100 3.71 37.98 19.39
N SER A 101 4.41 38.22 18.28
CA SER A 101 3.81 38.25 16.94
C SER A 101 3.27 36.88 16.50
N SER A 102 3.99 35.80 16.86
CA SER A 102 3.55 34.42 16.62
C SER A 102 2.30 34.06 17.44
N MET A 103 2.24 34.43 18.73
CA MET A 103 1.04 34.21 19.56
C MET A 103 -0.17 35.00 19.07
N ALA A 104 0.02 36.27 18.69
CA ALA A 104 -1.05 37.09 18.11
C ALA A 104 -1.59 36.52 16.77
N SER A 105 -0.76 35.79 16.03
CA SER A 105 -1.19 35.09 14.81
C SER A 105 -1.96 33.80 15.12
N LYS A 106 -1.57 33.05 16.16
CA LYS A 106 -2.27 31.81 16.61
C LYS A 106 -3.70 32.07 17.11
N GLU A 107 -3.99 33.25 17.66
CA GLU A 107 -5.34 33.62 18.10
C GLU A 107 -6.33 33.87 16.93
N CYS A 108 -5.83 34.07 15.71
CA CYS A 108 -6.66 34.34 14.53
C CYS A 108 -7.06 33.07 13.73
N GLU A 109 -6.61 31.87 14.11
CA GLU A 109 -6.80 30.65 13.31
C GLU A 109 -8.00 29.77 13.70
N SER A 110 -8.98 30.27 14.46
CA SER A 110 -10.18 29.44 14.79
C SER A 110 -11.19 29.24 13.65
N SER A 111 -10.93 29.67 12.40
CA SER A 111 -11.98 29.61 11.37
C SER A 111 -11.54 29.56 9.90
N MET A 112 -10.25 29.56 9.54
CA MET A 112 -9.86 29.60 8.12
C MET A 112 -8.74 28.62 7.79
N ASN A 113 -9.09 27.53 7.10
CA ASN A 113 -8.13 26.58 6.55
C ASN A 113 -7.15 27.31 5.60
N PRO A 114 -5.83 27.30 5.88
CA PRO A 114 -4.85 28.19 5.25
C PRO A 114 -4.62 27.92 3.76
N LEU A 115 -5.18 26.84 3.21
CA LEU A 115 -5.05 26.46 1.80
C LEU A 115 -6.26 26.86 0.96
N THR A 116 -7.40 27.20 1.57
CA THR A 116 -8.62 27.57 0.85
C THR A 116 -8.39 28.86 0.04
N GLY A 117 -8.70 28.84 -1.24
CA GLY A 117 -8.51 29.96 -2.16
C GLY A 117 -7.10 30.06 -2.75
N LYS A 118 -6.15 29.20 -2.37
CA LYS A 118 -4.80 29.20 -2.94
C LYS A 118 -4.77 28.50 -4.30
N LYS A 119 -3.97 29.04 -5.22
CA LYS A 119 -3.68 28.46 -6.53
C LYS A 119 -2.71 27.29 -6.37
N VAL A 120 -3.05 26.14 -6.93
CA VAL A 120 -2.26 24.90 -6.86
C VAL A 120 -2.04 24.34 -8.26
N LYS A 121 -0.91 23.67 -8.45
CA LYS A 121 -0.51 23.04 -9.70
C LYS A 121 -0.53 21.53 -9.52
N LEU A 122 -1.07 20.82 -10.49
CA LEU A 122 -0.95 19.38 -10.61
C LEU A 122 0.27 19.10 -11.49
N LEU A 123 1.18 18.27 -10.99
CA LEU A 123 2.38 17.86 -11.69
C LEU A 123 2.26 16.40 -12.11
N ASP A 124 2.88 16.03 -13.23
CA ASP A 124 3.05 14.63 -13.62
C ASP A 124 4.27 13.98 -12.93
N LEU A 125 4.61 12.76 -13.36
CA LEU A 125 5.76 12.01 -12.84
C LEU A 125 7.12 12.64 -13.20
N GLU A 126 7.15 13.49 -14.23
CA GLU A 126 8.34 14.20 -14.70
C GLU A 126 8.40 15.64 -14.13
N ASN A 127 7.54 15.96 -13.16
CA ASN A 127 7.33 17.29 -12.57
C ASN A 127 6.86 18.36 -13.57
N GLU A 128 6.29 17.97 -14.71
CA GLU A 128 5.67 18.88 -15.66
C GLU A 128 4.27 19.30 -15.17
N GLN A 129 3.93 20.58 -15.32
CA GLN A 129 2.62 21.10 -14.93
C GLN A 129 1.54 20.63 -15.90
N VAL A 130 0.64 19.76 -15.44
CA VAL A 130 -0.47 19.21 -16.24
C VAL A 130 -1.81 19.89 -15.97
N ALA A 131 -2.00 20.50 -14.79
CA ALA A 131 -3.21 21.27 -14.50
C ALA A 131 -2.95 22.36 -13.45
N GLU A 132 -3.86 23.31 -13.36
CA GLU A 132 -3.87 24.34 -12.33
C GLU A 132 -5.29 24.50 -11.80
N GLY A 133 -5.42 24.70 -10.49
CA GLY A 133 -6.71 24.83 -9.82
C GLY A 133 -6.64 25.70 -8.59
N ILE A 134 -7.80 25.95 -7.98
CA ILE A 134 -7.92 26.66 -6.72
C ILE A 134 -8.45 25.67 -5.68
N VAL A 135 -7.78 25.59 -4.53
CA VAL A 135 -8.24 24.71 -3.44
C VAL A 135 -9.51 25.30 -2.84
N MET A 136 -10.63 24.58 -2.96
CA MET A 136 -11.92 25.04 -2.41
C MET A 136 -12.16 24.56 -0.97
N SER A 137 -11.61 23.40 -0.60
CA SER A 137 -11.55 22.87 0.77
C SER A 137 -10.76 21.56 0.76
N ILE A 138 -10.21 21.21 1.92
CA ILE A 138 -9.50 19.95 2.19
C ILE A 138 -10.35 19.04 3.10
N ASP A 139 -11.44 19.58 3.66
CA ASP A 139 -12.28 18.85 4.61
C ASP A 139 -13.11 17.80 3.84
N PRO A 140 -12.91 16.50 4.10
CA PRO A 140 -13.59 15.45 3.33
C PRO A 140 -15.11 15.42 3.56
N LYS A 141 -15.57 16.03 4.66
CA LYS A 141 -16.99 16.17 5.03
C LYS A 141 -17.68 17.35 4.34
N LYS A 142 -16.92 18.27 3.73
CA LYS A 142 -17.47 19.47 3.10
C LYS A 142 -17.94 19.15 1.69
N ILE A 143 -19.09 19.71 1.35
CA ILE A 143 -19.64 19.68 -0.01
C ILE A 143 -19.07 20.88 -0.76
N VAL A 144 -18.45 20.63 -1.90
CA VAL A 144 -17.95 21.66 -2.80
C VAL A 144 -18.69 21.55 -4.13
N MET A 145 -19.33 22.64 -4.56
CA MET A 145 -20.11 22.69 -5.81
C MET A 145 -21.16 21.58 -5.90
N GLY A 146 -21.81 21.26 -4.79
CA GLY A 146 -22.81 20.18 -4.71
C GLY A 146 -22.23 18.76 -4.74
N ARG A 147 -20.90 18.59 -4.71
CA ARG A 147 -20.22 17.29 -4.70
C ARG A 147 -19.39 17.12 -3.42
N PRO A 148 -19.47 15.96 -2.74
CA PRO A 148 -18.57 15.65 -1.63
C PRO A 148 -17.14 15.48 -2.12
N ILE A 149 -16.16 15.99 -1.37
CA ILE A 149 -14.73 15.93 -1.73
C ILE A 149 -14.13 14.53 -1.51
N GLY A 150 -14.78 13.69 -0.70
CA GLY A 150 -14.38 12.30 -0.44
C GLY A 150 -15.49 11.29 -0.69
N HIS A 151 -15.17 10.01 -0.48
CA HIS A 151 -16.18 8.97 -0.47
C HIS A 151 -17.17 9.25 0.67
N VAL A 152 -18.45 9.36 0.34
CA VAL A 152 -19.50 9.41 1.35
C VAL A 152 -19.56 8.02 1.95
N LEU A 153 -19.18 7.87 3.22
CA LEU A 153 -19.60 6.71 3.99
C LEU A 153 -21.11 6.85 4.13
N VAL A 154 -21.82 6.15 3.25
CA VAL A 154 -23.26 6.01 3.39
C VAL A 154 -23.42 5.13 4.62
N ASP A 155 -23.92 5.69 5.72
CA ASP A 155 -24.34 4.86 6.84
C ASP A 155 -25.35 3.84 6.28
N GLU A 156 -24.96 2.56 6.25
CA GLU A 156 -25.77 1.45 5.73
C GLU A 156 -27.14 1.33 6.45
N ALA A 157 -27.35 2.08 7.53
CA ALA A 157 -28.58 2.18 8.29
C ALA A 157 -29.77 2.82 7.54
N LYS A 158 -29.60 3.40 6.34
CA LYS A 158 -30.72 4.02 5.59
C LYS A 158 -31.25 3.23 4.39
N LEU A 159 -30.71 2.05 4.09
CA LEU A 159 -31.21 1.22 2.98
C LEU A 159 -32.43 0.35 3.32
N SER A 160 -32.97 0.41 4.54
CA SER A 160 -34.13 -0.40 4.96
C SER A 160 -35.51 0.26 4.78
N LEU A 161 -35.60 1.44 4.16
CA LEU A 161 -36.86 2.21 4.09
C LEU A 161 -37.54 2.26 2.71
N PHE A 162 -37.04 1.52 1.72
CA PHE A 162 -37.71 1.36 0.42
C PHE A 162 -37.80 -0.11 0.01
N SER A 163 -38.56 -0.89 0.77
CA SER A 163 -39.33 -2.00 0.21
C SER A 163 -40.74 -1.93 0.80
N GLY A 164 -41.62 -1.22 0.10
CA GLY A 164 -43.06 -1.28 0.26
C GLY A 164 -43.66 -1.60 -1.09
#